data_AF-A0A5B9RHD0-F1
#
_entry.id   AF-A0A5B9RHD0-F1
#
_cell.length_a   1.000
_cell.length_b   1.000
_cell.length_c   1.000
_cell.angle_alpha   90.00
_cell.angle_beta   90.00
_cell.angle_gamma   90.00
#
_symmetry.space_group_name_H-M   'P 1'
#
loop_
_entity.id
_entity.type
_entity.pdbx_description
1 polymer ?
#
loop_
_entity_poly.entity_id
_entity_poly.type
_entity_poly.pdbx_seq_one_letter_code
_entity_poly.pdbx_strand_id
1 'polypeptide(L)'
;GIPYAQPPVGPLRFRHPRPAEKWSGVLNATTPPNSCVQIVDTVFGDFPGATMWNPNTPLSEDCLYINVVAPRPRPKNAAVMLWIFGGGFYSGTATLDVYDHRALASEENVIVVSLQYRVASLGFLFLGTPEAPGNAGL
;
A
#
# COMPACT_ATOMS: atom_id res chain seq x y z
N GLY A 1 -4.61 -8.09 2.51
CA GLY A 1 -4.95 -6.67 2.35
C GLY A 1 -6.25 -6.35 3.07
N ILE A 2 -6.19 -5.45 4.06
CA ILE A 2 -7.34 -4.95 4.83
C ILE A 2 -7.70 -3.56 4.26
N PRO A 3 -8.89 -3.31 3.72
CA PRO A 3 -9.25 -2.02 3.14
C PRO A 3 -9.35 -0.97 4.26
N TYR A 4 -8.77 0.20 4.03
CA TYR A 4 -8.88 1.34 4.96
C TYR A 4 -9.62 2.54 4.37
N ALA A 5 -9.85 2.54 3.05
CA ALA A 5 -10.55 3.59 2.34
C ALA A 5 -11.50 3.02 1.29
N GLN A 6 -12.47 3.83 0.84
CA GLN A 6 -13.22 3.58 -0.38
C GLN A 6 -12.26 3.57 -1.58
N PRO A 7 -12.48 2.72 -2.60
CA PRO A 7 -11.70 2.72 -3.82
C PRO A 7 -11.70 4.13 -4.45
N PRO A 8 -10.53 4.76 -4.69
CA PRO A 8 -10.42 6.11 -5.22
C PRO A 8 -10.65 6.17 -6.74
N VAL A 9 -11.69 5.50 -7.22
CA VAL A 9 -12.03 5.34 -8.64
C VAL A 9 -13.09 6.35 -9.09
N GLY A 10 -13.16 6.62 -10.39
CA GLY A 10 -14.17 7.50 -10.96
C GLY A 10 -14.15 8.90 -10.33
N PRO A 11 -15.28 9.40 -9.78
CA PRO A 11 -15.34 10.73 -9.16
C PRO A 11 -14.41 10.95 -7.95
N LEU A 12 -13.88 9.87 -7.36
CA LEU A 12 -12.96 9.93 -6.22
C LEU A 12 -11.48 10.01 -6.65
N ARG A 13 -11.18 9.87 -7.94
CA ARG A 13 -9.82 10.02 -8.47
C ARG A 13 -9.27 11.42 -8.14
N PHE A 14 -7.99 11.49 -7.75
CA PHE A 14 -7.27 12.70 -7.30
C PHE A 14 -7.72 13.35 -5.98
N ARG A 15 -8.92 13.02 -5.49
CA ARG A 15 -9.46 13.56 -4.23
C ARG A 15 -8.89 12.83 -3.02
N HIS A 16 -8.97 13.45 -1.84
CA HIS A 16 -8.63 12.79 -0.57
C HIS A 16 -9.47 11.53 -0.33
N PRO A 17 -8.91 10.50 0.31
CA PRO A 17 -9.60 9.24 0.51
C PRO A 17 -10.82 9.41 1.43
N ARG A 18 -11.83 8.57 1.21
CA ARG A 18 -12.96 8.43 2.13
C ARG A 18 -12.78 7.14 2.94
N PRO A 19 -13.16 7.11 4.24
CA PRO A 19 -13.06 5.89 5.04
C PRO A 19 -13.77 4.72 4.38
N ALA A 20 -13.22 3.50 4.50
CA ALA A 20 -13.88 2.31 3.98
C ALA A 20 -15.29 2.16 4.57
N GLU A 21 -16.23 1.71 3.74
CA GLU A 21 -17.57 1.39 4.22
C GLU A 21 -17.55 0.14 5.09
N LYS A 22 -18.51 0.05 6.01
CA LYS A 22 -18.68 -1.17 6.82
C LYS A 22 -19.08 -2.31 5.90
N TRP A 23 -18.45 -3.46 6.07
CA TRP A 23 -18.86 -4.70 5.41
C TRP A 23 -19.63 -5.61 6.38
N SER A 24 -20.49 -6.46 5.83
CA SER A 24 -21.14 -7.55 6.55
C SER A 24 -20.36 -8.85 6.38
N GLY A 25 -20.36 -9.70 7.41
CA GLY A 25 -19.68 -11.00 7.37
C GLY A 25 -18.16 -10.89 7.60
N VAL A 26 -17.43 -11.92 7.15
CA VAL A 26 -15.98 -12.03 7.34
C VAL A 26 -15.27 -11.71 6.04
N LEU A 27 -14.45 -10.66 6.04
CA LEU A 27 -13.57 -10.35 4.91
C LEU A 27 -12.34 -11.24 4.95
N ASN A 28 -12.07 -11.94 3.84
CA ASN A 28 -10.86 -12.74 3.72
C ASN A 28 -9.64 -11.85 3.39
N ALA A 29 -8.76 -11.64 4.37
CA ALA A 29 -7.59 -10.77 4.24
C ALA A 29 -6.26 -11.53 3.99
N THR A 30 -6.30 -12.74 3.45
CA THR A 30 -5.12 -13.62 3.29
C THR A 30 -4.28 -13.38 2.04
N THR A 31 -4.76 -12.60 1.08
CA THR A 31 -4.04 -12.32 -0.18
C THR A 31 -3.37 -10.93 -0.12
N PRO A 32 -2.14 -10.78 -0.64
CA PRO A 32 -1.52 -9.47 -0.83
C PRO A 32 -2.42 -8.56 -1.68
N PRO A 33 -2.61 -7.27 -1.31
CA PRO A 33 -3.46 -6.36 -2.07
C PRO A 33 -2.82 -5.98 -3.42
N ASN A 34 -3.63 -5.38 -4.29
CA ASN A 34 -3.15 -4.74 -5.51
C ASN A 34 -2.12 -3.65 -5.19
N SER A 35 -1.16 -3.48 -6.09
CA SER A 35 -0.26 -2.32 -6.11
C SER A 35 -0.98 -1.15 -6.77
N CYS A 36 -0.73 0.08 -6.28
CA CYS A 36 -1.27 1.25 -6.95
C CYS A 36 -0.67 1.40 -8.36
N VAL A 37 -1.48 1.91 -9.31
CA VAL A 37 -1.05 2.16 -10.68
C VAL A 37 0.20 3.03 -10.71
N GLN A 38 1.24 2.55 -11.39
CA GLN A 38 2.55 3.18 -11.51
C GLN A 38 3.27 2.67 -12.76
N ILE A 39 4.37 3.33 -13.14
CA ILE A 39 5.26 2.83 -14.19
C ILE A 39 6.01 1.58 -13.71
N VAL A 40 6.33 0.68 -14.63
CA VAL A 40 7.20 -0.47 -14.41
C VAL A 40 8.57 -0.16 -15.00
N ASP A 41 9.64 -0.33 -14.22
CA ASP A 41 10.99 -0.16 -14.73
C ASP A 41 11.36 -1.34 -15.63
N THR A 42 11.56 -1.05 -16.91
CA THR A 42 12.01 -2.02 -17.92
C THR A 42 13.30 -1.58 -18.61
N VAL A 43 14.01 -0.56 -18.09
CA VAL A 43 15.22 -0.02 -18.71
C VAL A 43 16.31 -1.10 -18.82
N PHE A 44 16.40 -1.96 -17.81
CA PHE A 44 17.37 -3.05 -17.72
C PHE A 44 16.76 -4.43 -17.98
N GLY A 45 15.59 -4.51 -18.60
CA GLY A 45 14.87 -5.76 -18.82
C GLY A 45 14.63 -6.51 -17.49
N ASP A 46 14.98 -7.79 -17.44
CA ASP A 46 14.75 -8.66 -16.29
C ASP A 46 15.86 -8.60 -15.22
N PHE A 47 16.69 -7.54 -15.21
CA PHE A 47 17.78 -7.40 -14.24
C PHE A 47 17.25 -7.39 -12.79
N PRO A 48 17.66 -8.35 -11.93
CA PRO A 48 17.10 -8.49 -10.59
C PRO A 48 17.23 -7.25 -9.69
N GLY A 49 18.32 -6.48 -9.85
CA GLY A 49 18.52 -5.25 -9.08
C GLY A 49 17.55 -4.12 -9.44
N ALA A 50 16.88 -4.19 -10.59
CA ALA A 50 15.81 -3.28 -11.00
C ALA A 50 14.43 -3.90 -10.71
N THR A 51 14.21 -5.15 -11.14
CA THR A 51 12.88 -5.79 -11.05
C THR A 51 12.43 -6.06 -9.61
N MET A 52 13.33 -6.15 -8.64
CA MET A 52 12.96 -6.26 -7.22
C MET A 52 12.16 -5.06 -6.68
N TRP A 53 12.18 -3.92 -7.38
CA TRP A 53 11.43 -2.72 -7.04
C TRP A 53 10.13 -2.57 -7.84
N ASN A 54 9.92 -3.43 -8.85
CA ASN A 54 8.69 -3.41 -9.63
C ASN A 54 7.53 -4.04 -8.85
N PRO A 55 6.28 -3.62 -9.13
CA PRO A 55 5.09 -4.20 -8.52
C PRO A 55 5.02 -5.72 -8.71
N ASN A 56 4.96 -6.47 -7.60
CA ASN A 56 4.81 -7.93 -7.60
C ASN A 56 3.35 -8.41 -7.41
N THR A 57 2.39 -7.48 -7.45
CA THR A 57 0.94 -7.75 -7.44
C THR A 57 0.26 -6.96 -8.57
N PRO A 58 -0.96 -7.35 -9.00
CA PRO A 58 -1.67 -6.63 -10.06
C PRO A 58 -1.82 -5.13 -9.77
N LEU A 59 -1.75 -4.32 -10.83
CA LEU A 59 -1.95 -2.88 -10.75
C LEU A 59 -3.45 -2.54 -10.74
N SER A 60 -3.87 -1.68 -9.81
CA SER A 60 -5.24 -1.19 -9.73
C SER A 60 -5.30 0.19 -9.08
N GLU A 61 -6.32 0.99 -9.41
CA GLU A 61 -6.66 2.19 -8.62
C GLU A 61 -7.35 1.82 -7.31
N ASP A 62 -8.02 0.66 -7.26
CA ASP A 62 -8.43 0.04 -6.00
C ASP A 62 -7.21 -0.63 -5.34
N CYS A 63 -6.40 0.20 -4.66
CA CYS A 63 -5.15 -0.19 -4.02
C CYS A 63 -5.04 0.24 -2.55
N LEU A 64 -6.04 0.90 -1.96
CA LEU A 64 -5.94 1.46 -0.59
C LEU A 64 -6.17 0.40 0.50
N TYR A 65 -5.15 -0.43 0.71
CA TYR A 65 -5.14 -1.53 1.68
C TYR A 65 -3.96 -1.44 2.66
N ILE A 66 -4.12 -2.05 3.83
CA ILE A 66 -3.10 -2.26 4.86
C ILE A 66 -2.78 -3.75 4.99
N ASN A 67 -1.54 -4.08 5.32
CA ASN A 67 -1.11 -5.42 5.75
C ASN A 67 -0.73 -5.37 7.23
N VAL A 68 -1.07 -6.43 7.98
CA VAL A 68 -0.73 -6.59 9.39
C VAL A 68 -0.12 -7.97 9.59
N VAL A 69 1.07 -8.01 10.19
CA VAL A 69 1.75 -9.25 10.58
C VAL A 69 2.01 -9.20 12.08
N ALA A 70 1.60 -10.25 12.78
CA ALA A 70 1.74 -10.37 14.22
C ALA A 70 2.52 -11.64 14.59
N PRO A 71 3.38 -11.61 15.63
CA PRO A 71 4.11 -12.77 16.10
C PRO A 71 3.19 -13.83 16.71
N ARG A 72 3.75 -15.03 16.91
CA ARG A 72 3.12 -16.12 17.63
C ARG A 72 3.96 -16.48 18.88
N PRO A 73 3.35 -16.59 20.07
CA PRO A 73 1.93 -16.36 20.38
C PRO A 73 1.53 -14.88 20.23
N ARG A 74 0.23 -14.63 20.02
CA ARG A 74 -0.28 -13.26 19.82
C ARG A 74 -0.02 -12.40 21.07
N PRO A 75 0.64 -11.24 20.95
CA PRO A 75 0.89 -10.36 22.09
C PRO A 75 -0.38 -9.61 22.50
N LYS A 76 -0.40 -9.09 23.74
CA LYS A 76 -1.51 -8.25 24.23
C LYS A 76 -1.31 -6.77 23.94
N ASN A 77 -0.12 -6.22 24.20
CA ASN A 77 0.25 -4.82 24.02
C ASN A 77 1.70 -4.70 23.51
N ALA A 78 1.98 -5.27 22.34
CA ALA A 78 3.29 -5.12 21.69
C ALA A 78 3.44 -3.74 21.02
N ALA A 79 4.69 -3.31 20.83
CA ALA A 79 4.98 -2.17 19.98
C ALA A 79 4.55 -2.43 18.52
N VAL A 80 4.21 -1.35 17.80
CA VAL A 80 3.80 -1.40 16.40
C VAL A 80 4.81 -0.65 15.55
N MET A 81 5.39 -1.34 14.57
CA MET A 81 6.24 -0.73 13.55
C MET A 81 5.44 -0.60 12.25
N LEU A 82 5.29 0.64 11.76
CA LEU A 82 4.50 0.95 10.57
C LEU A 82 5.42 1.37 9.42
N TRP A 83 5.42 0.57 8.35
CA TRP A 83 6.21 0.77 7.14
C TRP A 83 5.46 1.60 6.11
N ILE A 84 6.10 2.68 5.65
CA ILE A 84 5.69 3.51 4.51
C ILE A 84 6.79 3.38 3.46
N PHE A 85 6.47 2.80 2.32
CA PHE A 85 7.46 2.55 1.27
C PHE A 85 7.88 3.85 0.56
N GLY A 86 9.12 3.87 0.07
CA GLY A 86 9.64 4.91 -0.82
C GLY A 86 9.42 4.59 -2.30
N GLY A 87 9.85 5.50 -3.18
CA GLY A 87 9.71 5.39 -4.63
C GLY A 87 9.50 6.73 -5.32
N GLY A 88 10.14 7.78 -4.78
CA GLY A 88 10.05 9.15 -5.32
C GLY A 88 8.62 9.69 -5.44
N PHE A 89 7.67 9.17 -4.66
CA PHE A 89 6.22 9.42 -4.79
C PHE A 89 5.59 9.05 -6.13
N TYR A 90 6.30 8.39 -7.05
CA TYR A 90 5.77 7.95 -8.36
C TYR A 90 5.67 6.42 -8.50
N SER A 91 6.34 5.67 -7.63
CA SER A 91 6.35 4.21 -7.61
C SER A 91 6.43 3.66 -6.18
N GLY A 92 6.45 2.34 -6.06
CA GLY A 92 6.56 1.58 -4.82
C GLY A 92 5.29 0.82 -4.47
N THR A 93 5.44 -0.20 -3.63
CA THR A 93 4.35 -0.99 -3.04
C THR A 93 4.78 -1.62 -1.73
N ALA A 94 3.86 -1.77 -0.79
CA ALA A 94 4.07 -2.47 0.47
C ALA A 94 4.22 -4.00 0.32
N THR A 95 4.01 -4.53 -0.89
CA THR A 95 3.96 -5.98 -1.17
C THR A 95 5.29 -6.57 -1.61
N LEU A 96 6.34 -5.77 -1.86
CA LEU A 96 7.64 -6.26 -2.33
C LEU A 96 8.24 -7.28 -1.36
N ASP A 97 8.90 -8.31 -1.90
CA ASP A 97 9.50 -9.39 -1.10
C ASP A 97 10.62 -8.89 -0.17
N VAL A 98 11.34 -7.84 -0.57
CA VAL A 98 12.34 -7.16 0.27
C VAL A 98 11.72 -6.51 1.52
N TYR A 99 10.40 -6.31 1.52
CA TYR A 99 9.62 -5.82 2.64
C TYR A 99 8.80 -6.95 3.30
N ASP A 100 9.18 -8.22 3.17
CA ASP A 100 8.44 -9.29 3.86
C ASP A 100 8.53 -9.08 5.39
N HIS A 101 7.35 -8.87 5.99
CA HIS A 101 7.21 -8.47 7.38
C HIS A 101 7.37 -9.63 8.38
N ARG A 102 7.45 -10.89 7.91
CA ARG A 102 7.39 -12.08 8.78
C ARG A 102 8.61 -12.18 9.68
N ALA A 103 9.80 -11.99 9.12
CA ALA A 103 11.05 -12.08 9.87
C ALA A 103 11.11 -11.03 10.99
N LEU A 104 10.85 -9.77 10.66
CA LEU A 104 10.89 -8.68 11.65
C LEU A 104 9.84 -8.89 12.77
N ALA A 105 8.62 -9.29 12.41
CA ALA A 105 7.58 -9.55 13.40
C ALA A 105 7.94 -10.72 14.33
N SER A 106 8.53 -11.81 13.81
CA SER A 106 8.85 -13.01 14.59
C SER A 106 10.07 -12.82 15.49
N GLU A 107 11.14 -12.21 14.98
CA GLU A 107 12.40 -12.09 15.71
C GLU A 107 12.32 -11.03 16.83
N GLU A 108 11.65 -9.90 16.55
CA GLU A 108 11.62 -8.76 17.48
C GLU A 108 10.34 -8.69 18.34
N ASN A 109 9.41 -9.62 18.13
CA ASN A 109 8.15 -9.69 18.86
C ASN A 109 7.32 -8.38 18.82
N VAL A 110 7.31 -7.75 17.63
CA VAL A 110 6.56 -6.52 17.33
C VAL A 110 5.45 -6.80 16.33
N ILE A 111 4.40 -5.98 16.34
CA ILE A 111 3.40 -5.98 15.26
C ILE A 111 3.96 -5.13 14.12
N VAL A 112 4.07 -5.72 12.93
CA VAL A 112 4.51 -5.00 11.73
C VAL A 112 3.30 -4.70 10.87
N VAL A 113 3.15 -3.42 10.50
CA VAL A 113 2.07 -2.91 9.65
C VAL A 113 2.70 -2.26 8.42
N SER A 114 2.09 -2.43 7.26
CA SER A 114 2.47 -1.68 6.05
C SER A 114 1.22 -1.19 5.33
N LEU A 115 1.32 -0.06 4.63
CA LEU A 115 0.19 0.56 3.95
C LEU A 115 0.48 0.85 2.48
N GLN A 116 -0.55 0.75 1.67
CA GLN A 116 -0.57 1.27 0.30
C GLN A 116 -1.06 2.72 0.30
N TYR A 117 -0.35 3.61 -0.38
CA TYR A 117 -0.82 4.96 -0.68
C TYR A 117 -0.75 5.22 -2.19
N ARG A 118 -1.61 6.10 -2.70
CA ARG A 118 -1.59 6.47 -4.13
C ARG A 118 -0.30 7.19 -4.47
N VAL A 119 0.30 6.82 -5.60
CA VAL A 119 1.53 7.40 -6.14
C VAL A 119 1.27 8.14 -7.46
N ALA A 120 2.30 8.78 -7.99
CA ALA A 120 2.32 9.55 -9.23
C ALA A 120 1.22 10.63 -9.24
N SER A 121 0.72 10.99 -10.41
CA SER A 121 -0.36 11.99 -10.55
C SER A 121 -1.64 11.55 -9.82
N LEU A 122 -1.92 10.25 -9.72
CA LEU A 122 -3.11 9.74 -9.02
C LEU A 122 -3.10 10.06 -7.52
N GLY A 123 -1.92 10.17 -6.91
CA GLY A 123 -1.75 10.55 -5.50
C GLY A 123 -1.41 12.03 -5.27
N PHE A 124 -0.82 12.71 -6.25
CA PHE A 124 -0.18 14.01 -6.03
C PHE A 124 -0.51 15.09 -7.07
N LEU A 125 -1.50 14.88 -7.94
CA LEU A 125 -1.98 15.94 -8.83
C LEU A 125 -2.51 17.13 -8.01
N PHE A 126 -2.02 18.32 -8.34
CA PHE A 126 -2.42 19.58 -7.73
C PHE A 126 -2.83 20.57 -8.83
N LEU A 127 -4.06 21.08 -8.74
CA LEU A 127 -4.58 22.13 -9.63
C LEU A 127 -5.07 23.36 -8.87
N GLY A 128 -4.91 23.39 -7.53
CA GLY A 128 -5.47 24.44 -6.69
C GLY A 128 -7.00 24.46 -6.63
N THR A 129 -7.65 23.32 -6.94
CA THR A 129 -9.12 23.17 -6.87
C THR A 129 -9.53 22.08 -5.88
N PRO A 130 -10.79 22.08 -5.38
CA PRO A 130 -11.29 21.03 -4.48
C PRO A 130 -11.24 19.62 -5.08
N GLU A 131 -11.31 19.50 -6.41
CA GLU A 131 -11.28 18.21 -7.11
C GLU A 131 -9.86 17.64 -7.26
N ALA A 132 -8.83 18.49 -7.22
CA ALA A 132 -7.42 18.09 -7.26
C ALA A 132 -6.61 18.96 -6.27
N PRO A 133 -6.82 18.74 -4.95
CA PRO A 133 -6.25 19.58 -3.90
C PRO A 133 -4.76 19.29 -3.62
N GLY A 134 -4.16 18.30 -4.30
CA GLY A 134 -2.85 17.76 -3.96
C GLY A 134 -2.88 16.86 -2.71
N ASN A 135 -1.76 16.19 -2.47
CA ASN A 135 -1.51 15.40 -1.25
C ASN A 135 -2.56 14.33 -0.96
N ALA A 136 -3.13 13.71 -1.99
CA ALA A 136 -4.09 12.61 -1.85
C ALA A 136 -3.44 11.28 -1.41
N GLY A 137 -2.13 11.16 -1.55
CA GLY A 137 -1.32 10.05 -1.03
C GLY A 137 -0.73 10.26 0.38
N LEU A 138 -0.89 11.45 0.97
CA LEU A 138 -0.46 11.77 2.35
C LEU A 138 -1.65 11.69 3.30
#